data_AF-A0A1B7MTJ8-F1
#
_entry.id   AF-A0A1B7MTJ8-F1
#
_cell.length_a   1.000
_cell.length_b   1.000
_cell.length_c   1.000
_cell.angle_alpha   90.00
_cell.angle_beta   90.00
_cell.angle_gamma   90.00
#
_symmetry.space_group_name_H-M   'P 1'
#
loop_
_entity.id
_entity.type
_entity.pdbx_description
1 polymer ?
#
loop_
_entity_poly.entity_id
_entity_poly.type
_entity_poly.pdbx_seq_one_letter_code
_entity_poly.pdbx_strand_id
1 'polypeptide(L)'
;MYSSVKQAHCGPSLSPVSDASNIIRDDITEGTVKQNKTMQQKQYRDKEVDGFAELREAIRAATDDQEIPKTRHEILLKAAQQIKLLLSMNLRLHQQLNTPKPRAYSQINNGHLTAPGKCQPHEPLRPYHKTQTL
;
A
#
# COMPACT_ATOMS: atom_id res chain seq x y z
N MET A 1 -36.57 -27.65 37.59
CA MET A 1 -36.89 -28.23 36.26
C MET A 1 -35.56 -28.53 35.57
N TYR A 2 -35.03 -29.75 35.75
CA TYR A 2 -33.76 -30.17 35.18
C TYR A 2 -33.98 -30.69 33.75
N SER A 3 -33.35 -30.05 32.77
CA SER A 3 -33.39 -30.46 31.36
C SER A 3 -32.36 -31.55 31.12
N SER A 4 -32.85 -32.77 30.93
CA SER A 4 -32.08 -33.99 30.70
C SER A 4 -31.40 -33.98 29.33
N VAL A 5 -30.09 -34.23 29.32
CA VAL A 5 -29.25 -34.43 28.13
C VAL A 5 -29.68 -35.71 27.42
N LYS A 6 -30.03 -35.65 26.13
CA LYS A 6 -30.23 -36.85 25.30
C LYS A 6 -28.91 -37.27 24.68
N GLN A 7 -28.34 -38.32 25.27
CA GLN A 7 -27.20 -39.08 24.77
C GLN A 7 -27.75 -40.12 23.76
N ALA A 8 -27.33 -40.05 22.50
CA ALA A 8 -27.66 -41.07 21.51
C ALA A 8 -26.53 -42.11 21.47
N HIS A 9 -26.83 -43.31 21.94
CA HIS A 9 -25.97 -44.49 21.86
C HIS A 9 -26.00 -45.11 20.45
N CYS A 10 -24.85 -45.69 20.08
CA CYS A 10 -24.61 -46.49 18.89
C CYS A 10 -25.55 -47.69 18.74
N GLY A 11 -25.75 -48.11 17.48
CA GLY A 11 -26.17 -49.47 17.13
C GLY A 11 -25.45 -49.92 15.83
N PRO A 12 -24.78 -51.07 15.80
CA PRO A 12 -24.06 -51.57 14.63
C PRO A 12 -25.03 -52.29 13.68
N SER A 13 -25.02 -51.93 12.41
CA SER A 13 -25.66 -52.73 11.36
C SER A 13 -24.59 -53.57 10.67
N LEU A 14 -24.43 -54.80 11.15
CA LEU A 14 -23.88 -55.89 10.36
C LEU A 14 -25.07 -56.73 9.89
N SER A 15 -25.06 -57.19 8.64
CA SER A 15 -25.06 -58.62 8.22
C SER A 15 -25.25 -58.69 6.67
N PRO A 16 -25.10 -59.85 5.99
CA PRO A 16 -23.95 -60.11 5.10
C PRO A 16 -24.31 -60.81 3.78
N VAL A 17 -23.70 -60.50 2.63
CA VAL A 17 -23.71 -61.50 1.54
C VAL A 17 -22.54 -61.36 0.57
N SER A 18 -21.73 -62.41 0.57
CA SER A 18 -20.91 -63.03 -0.48
C SER A 18 -20.78 -62.29 -1.82
N ASP A 19 -19.55 -62.07 -2.28
CA ASP A 19 -18.88 -63.08 -3.09
C ASP A 19 -17.38 -62.81 -3.20
N ALA A 20 -16.58 -63.85 -3.01
CA ALA A 20 -15.15 -63.80 -3.15
C ALA A 20 -14.81 -63.98 -4.63
N SER A 21 -14.72 -62.89 -5.39
CA SER A 21 -14.01 -62.84 -6.67
C SER A 21 -13.82 -61.40 -7.13
N ASN A 22 -12.79 -60.72 -6.60
CA ASN A 22 -11.92 -59.91 -7.44
C ASN A 22 -10.57 -59.72 -6.73
N ILE A 23 -9.65 -60.52 -7.23
CA ILE A 23 -8.22 -60.52 -6.99
C ILE A 23 -7.66 -59.22 -7.60
N ILE A 24 -6.98 -58.41 -6.77
CA ILE A 24 -6.02 -57.34 -7.11
C ILE A 24 -6.60 -56.02 -7.67
N ARG A 25 -6.59 -54.96 -6.83
CA ARG A 25 -6.06 -53.58 -7.08
C ARG A 25 -6.83 -52.53 -6.27
N ASP A 26 -6.42 -52.25 -5.02
CA ASP A 26 -6.87 -51.03 -4.30
C ASP A 26 -5.78 -50.33 -3.48
N ASP A 27 -4.51 -50.76 -3.57
CA ASP A 27 -3.41 -50.11 -2.83
C ASP A 27 -2.66 -49.04 -3.65
N ILE A 28 -2.92 -48.96 -4.97
CA ILE A 28 -2.19 -48.04 -5.88
C ILE A 28 -2.83 -46.65 -5.90
N THR A 29 -4.15 -46.56 -5.70
CA THR A 29 -4.94 -45.31 -5.83
C THR A 29 -4.85 -44.41 -4.60
N GLU A 30 -4.85 -44.95 -3.38
CA GLU A 30 -4.65 -44.12 -2.18
C GLU A 30 -3.21 -43.59 -2.07
N GLY A 31 -2.21 -44.43 -2.39
CA GLY A 31 -0.80 -44.06 -2.35
C GLY A 31 -0.48 -42.92 -3.33
N THR A 32 -0.99 -43.00 -4.56
CA THR A 32 -0.78 -41.96 -5.59
C THR A 32 -1.52 -40.65 -5.27
N VAL A 33 -2.75 -40.71 -4.73
CA VAL A 33 -3.48 -39.49 -4.33
C VAL A 33 -2.83 -38.81 -3.12
N LYS A 34 -2.34 -39.57 -2.12
CA LYS A 34 -1.62 -39.02 -0.96
C LYS A 34 -0.28 -38.40 -1.36
N GLN A 35 0.45 -39.03 -2.28
CA GLN A 35 1.68 -38.46 -2.84
C GLN A 35 1.41 -37.16 -3.63
N ASN A 36 0.33 -37.11 -4.40
CA ASN A 36 -0.06 -35.93 -5.16
C ASN A 36 -0.40 -34.73 -4.24
N LYS A 37 -1.18 -34.94 -3.17
CA LYS A 37 -1.48 -33.90 -2.17
C LYS A 37 -0.23 -33.37 -1.47
N THR A 38 0.68 -34.26 -1.10
CA THR A 38 1.95 -33.90 -0.44
C THR A 38 2.83 -33.06 -1.37
N MET A 39 2.91 -33.45 -2.65
CA MET A 39 3.64 -32.71 -3.67
C MET A 39 3.03 -31.32 -3.92
N GLN A 40 1.70 -31.21 -4.00
CA GLN A 40 1.02 -29.92 -4.13
C GLN A 40 1.29 -29.00 -2.94
N GLN A 41 1.25 -29.54 -1.72
CA GLN A 41 1.54 -28.76 -0.51
C GLN A 41 3.00 -28.28 -0.46
N LYS A 42 3.95 -29.12 -0.91
CA LYS A 42 5.34 -28.72 -1.08
C LYS A 42 5.46 -27.57 -2.09
N GLN A 43 4.85 -27.71 -3.27
CA GLN A 43 4.85 -26.66 -4.30
C GLN A 43 4.25 -25.34 -3.78
N TYR A 44 3.18 -25.42 -2.97
CA TYR A 44 2.60 -24.23 -2.35
C TYR A 44 3.58 -23.55 -1.39
N ARG A 45 4.25 -24.32 -0.53
CA ARG A 45 5.26 -23.79 0.41
C ARG A 45 6.46 -23.21 -0.32
N ASP A 46 6.93 -23.85 -1.38
CA ASP A 46 8.04 -23.37 -2.20
C ASP A 46 7.68 -22.01 -2.85
N LYS A 47 6.48 -21.92 -3.46
CA LYS A 47 5.96 -20.68 -4.04
C LYS A 47 5.81 -19.55 -3.01
N GLU A 48 5.37 -19.86 -1.79
CA GLU A 48 5.31 -18.85 -0.72
C GLU A 48 6.70 -18.32 -0.37
N VAL A 49 7.72 -19.19 -0.29
CA VAL A 49 9.10 -18.78 -0.02
C VAL A 49 9.60 -17.86 -1.13
N ASP A 50 9.35 -18.20 -2.39
CA ASP A 50 9.71 -17.38 -3.55
C ASP A 50 9.02 -16.00 -3.50
N GLY A 51 7.73 -15.96 -3.16
CA GLY A 51 6.98 -14.70 -3.04
C GLY A 51 7.50 -13.78 -1.94
N PHE A 52 7.92 -14.32 -0.80
CA PHE A 52 8.55 -13.52 0.26
C PHE A 52 9.94 -13.00 -0.14
N ALA A 53 10.71 -13.79 -0.91
CA ALA A 53 11.99 -13.35 -1.45
C ALA A 53 11.80 -12.18 -2.42
N GLU A 54 10.88 -12.32 -3.39
CA GLU A 54 10.54 -11.26 -4.34
C GLU A 54 10.10 -9.97 -3.64
N LEU A 55 9.20 -10.08 -2.65
CA LEU A 55 8.72 -8.92 -1.90
C LEU A 55 9.84 -8.24 -1.11
N ARG A 56 10.78 -9.01 -0.54
CA ARG A 56 11.96 -8.46 0.14
C ARG A 56 12.83 -7.66 -0.84
N GLU A 57 13.04 -8.15 -2.05
CA GLU A 57 13.83 -7.43 -3.07
C GLU A 57 13.14 -6.16 -3.55
N ALA A 58 11.82 -6.19 -3.71
CA ALA A 58 11.06 -4.99 -4.03
C ALA A 58 11.17 -3.92 -2.93
N ILE A 59 11.09 -4.31 -1.65
CA ILE A 59 11.29 -3.39 -0.53
C ILE A 59 12.70 -2.83 -0.52
N ARG A 60 13.71 -3.68 -0.73
CA ARG A 60 15.11 -3.27 -0.78
C ARG A 60 15.34 -2.20 -1.86
N ALA A 61 14.86 -2.46 -3.08
CA ALA A 61 14.96 -1.52 -4.19
C ALA A 61 14.20 -0.21 -3.95
N ALA A 62 13.07 -0.24 -3.22
CA ALA A 62 12.29 0.95 -2.91
C ALA A 62 12.85 1.78 -1.75
N THR A 63 13.81 1.26 -0.97
CA THR A 63 14.33 1.88 0.25
C THR A 63 15.83 2.13 0.22
N ASP A 64 16.48 1.98 -0.93
CA ASP A 64 17.93 2.16 -1.13
C ASP A 64 18.76 1.46 -0.03
N ASP A 65 18.44 0.19 0.23
CA ASP A 65 19.15 -0.68 1.19
C ASP A 65 19.15 -0.21 2.66
N GLN A 66 18.35 0.78 3.04
CA GLN A 66 18.42 1.39 4.37
C GLN A 66 18.06 0.41 5.51
N GLU A 67 17.07 -0.46 5.31
CA GLU A 67 16.72 -1.52 6.27
C GLU A 67 16.00 -2.70 5.60
N ILE A 68 16.74 -3.79 5.35
CA ILE A 68 16.20 -4.99 4.68
C ILE A 68 15.47 -5.87 5.70
N PRO A 69 14.14 -6.10 5.55
CA PRO A 69 13.38 -6.91 6.49
C PRO A 69 13.76 -8.39 6.41
N LYS A 70 13.94 -9.03 7.57
CA LYS A 70 14.43 -10.41 7.66
C LYS A 70 13.29 -11.39 7.89
N THR A 71 12.35 -11.08 8.77
CA THR A 71 11.24 -11.98 9.11
C THR A 71 10.05 -11.80 8.17
N ARG A 72 9.22 -12.84 8.00
CA ARG A 72 7.98 -12.74 7.20
C ARG A 72 7.07 -11.61 7.69
N HIS A 73 6.97 -11.44 9.01
CA HIS A 73 6.19 -10.36 9.62
C HIS A 73 6.75 -8.98 9.24
N GLU A 74 8.05 -8.77 9.38
CA GLU A 74 8.70 -7.52 8.98
C GLU A 74 8.52 -7.22 7.49
N ILE A 75 8.63 -8.23 6.63
CA ILE A 75 8.44 -8.07 5.18
C ILE A 75 7.03 -7.55 4.90
N LEU A 76 6.00 -8.17 5.48
CA LEU A 76 4.61 -7.73 5.29
C LEU A 76 4.35 -6.34 5.88
N LEU A 77 4.89 -6.06 7.06
CA LEU A 77 4.76 -4.76 7.72
C LEU A 77 5.40 -3.65 6.89
N LYS A 78 6.64 -3.84 6.45
CA LYS A 78 7.38 -2.89 5.61
C LYS A 78 6.70 -2.73 4.25
N ALA A 79 6.24 -3.80 3.62
CA ALA A 79 5.47 -3.73 2.38
C ALA A 79 4.22 -2.84 2.54
N ALA A 80 3.42 -3.06 3.58
CA ALA A 80 2.23 -2.26 3.85
C ALA A 80 2.56 -0.78 4.08
N GLN A 81 3.67 -0.48 4.78
CA GLN A 81 4.14 0.89 4.98
C GLN A 81 4.56 1.53 3.65
N GLN A 82 5.32 0.83 2.81
CA GLN A 82 5.76 1.33 1.51
C GLN A 82 4.61 1.58 0.55
N ILE A 83 3.61 0.70 0.50
CA ILE A 83 2.40 0.90 -0.33
C ILE A 83 1.69 2.21 0.06
N LYS A 84 1.54 2.49 1.36
CA LYS A 84 0.92 3.74 1.85
C LYS A 84 1.75 4.97 1.47
N LEU A 85 3.07 4.89 1.60
CA LEU A 85 3.97 5.98 1.24
C LEU A 85 3.88 6.28 -0.26
N LEU A 86 4.00 5.26 -1.11
CA LEU A 86 3.91 5.38 -2.56
C LEU A 86 2.56 5.95 -3.01
N LEU A 87 1.46 5.52 -2.40
CA LEU A 87 0.13 6.09 -2.65
C LEU A 87 0.11 7.60 -2.36
N SER A 88 0.65 8.02 -1.21
CA SER A 88 0.69 9.44 -0.83
C SER A 88 1.54 10.28 -1.79
N MET A 89 2.67 9.73 -2.25
CA MET A 89 3.55 10.39 -3.23
C MET A 89 2.87 10.52 -4.59
N ASN A 90 2.22 9.44 -5.04
CA ASN A 90 1.48 9.42 -6.30
C ASN A 90 0.34 10.46 -6.31
N LEU A 91 -0.44 10.55 -5.22
CA LEU A 91 -1.46 11.58 -5.06
C LEU A 91 -0.87 13.00 -5.13
N ARG A 92 0.26 13.25 -4.47
CA ARG A 92 0.94 14.55 -4.52
C ARG A 92 1.43 14.90 -5.91
N LEU A 93 2.00 13.94 -6.63
CA LEU A 93 2.45 14.13 -8.01
C LEU A 93 1.27 14.48 -8.93
N HIS A 94 0.14 13.79 -8.80
CA HIS A 94 -1.07 14.13 -9.55
C HIS A 94 -1.57 15.55 -9.25
N GLN A 95 -1.52 15.98 -7.98
CA GLN A 95 -1.87 17.36 -7.62
C GLN A 95 -0.94 18.36 -8.30
N GLN A 96 0.38 18.14 -8.28
CA GLN A 96 1.36 19.03 -8.92
C GLN A 96 1.19 19.12 -10.44
N LEU A 97 0.86 18.01 -11.10
CA LEU A 97 0.58 18.00 -12.54
C LEU A 97 -0.72 18.74 -12.88
N ASN A 98 -1.72 18.70 -11.99
CA ASN A 98 -3.02 19.32 -12.20
C ASN A 98 -3.13 20.75 -11.67
N THR A 99 -2.16 21.25 -10.90
CA THR A 99 -2.10 22.66 -10.53
C THR A 99 -1.66 23.48 -11.74
N PRO A 100 -2.51 24.35 -12.30
CA PRO A 100 -2.07 25.27 -13.35
C PRO A 100 -0.96 26.14 -12.75
N LYS A 101 0.23 26.12 -13.36
CA LYS A 101 1.31 27.05 -13.01
C LYS A 101 0.72 28.46 -13.02
N PRO A 102 0.89 29.28 -11.96
CA PRO A 102 0.51 30.67 -12.02
C PRO A 102 1.28 31.26 -13.19
N ARG A 103 0.55 31.64 -14.25
CA ARG A 103 1.11 32.41 -15.35
C ARG A 103 1.63 33.68 -14.70
N ALA A 104 2.94 33.80 -14.55
CA ALA A 104 3.54 35.04 -14.10
C ALA A 104 3.02 36.13 -15.04
N TYR A 105 2.13 36.99 -14.54
CA TYR A 105 1.71 38.16 -15.26
C TYR A 105 2.97 38.97 -15.53
N SER A 106 3.44 38.92 -16.77
CA SER A 106 4.41 39.87 -17.29
C SER A 106 3.76 41.25 -17.26
N GLN A 107 3.85 41.94 -16.12
CA GLN A 107 3.74 43.39 -16.10
C GLN A 107 4.95 43.94 -16.84
N ILE A 108 4.82 44.08 -18.16
CA ILE A 108 5.68 44.95 -18.95
C ILE A 108 4.83 46.17 -19.27
N ASN A 109 4.74 47.07 -18.29
CA ASN A 109 4.34 48.45 -18.54
C ASN A 109 5.49 49.14 -19.27
N ASN A 110 5.56 49.00 -20.60
CA ASN A 110 6.37 49.89 -21.42
C ASN A 110 5.47 51.00 -21.93
N GLY A 111 5.50 52.10 -21.18
CA GLY A 111 4.78 53.33 -21.47
C GLY A 111 5.17 53.92 -22.82
N HIS A 112 4.15 54.27 -23.60
CA HIS A 112 4.25 55.34 -24.56
C HIS A 112 2.85 55.95 -24.77
N LEU A 113 2.77 57.28 -24.57
CA LEU A 113 1.84 58.27 -25.13
C LEU A 113 1.20 59.22 -24.10
N THR A 114 1.84 60.40 -24.04
CA THR A 114 1.29 61.77 -23.87
C THR A 114 0.62 62.16 -22.54
N ALA A 115 1.39 62.90 -21.73
CA ALA A 115 0.90 64.00 -20.87
C ALA A 115 0.37 65.17 -21.74
N PRO A 116 -0.35 66.21 -21.23
CA PRO A 116 -0.47 66.62 -19.82
C PRO A 116 -1.88 67.02 -19.34
N GLY A 117 -2.24 66.61 -18.12
CA GLY A 117 -3.38 67.16 -17.37
C GLY A 117 -2.91 67.61 -16.00
N LYS A 118 -2.68 68.92 -15.84
CA LYS A 118 -2.30 69.57 -14.58
C LYS A 118 -3.43 69.41 -13.56
N CYS A 119 -3.11 68.97 -12.34
CA CYS A 119 -3.79 69.36 -11.10
C CYS A 119 -2.81 69.14 -9.94
N GLN A 120 -2.15 70.20 -9.49
CA GLN A 120 -1.48 70.23 -8.19
C GLN A 120 -2.52 70.18 -7.07
N PRO A 121 -2.24 69.47 -5.97
CA PRO A 121 -2.70 69.88 -4.66
C PRO A 121 -1.51 70.33 -3.81
N HIS A 122 -1.71 71.49 -3.20
CA HIS A 122 -0.84 72.25 -2.32
C HIS A 122 -0.23 71.40 -1.19
N GLU A 123 1.09 71.48 -1.00
CA GLU A 123 1.83 70.88 0.10
C GLU A 123 1.57 71.64 1.41
N PRO A 124 1.36 70.98 2.57
CA PRO A 124 1.56 71.59 3.87
C PRO A 124 2.98 71.34 4.38
N LEU A 125 3.63 72.44 4.74
CA LEU A 125 5.01 72.59 5.24
C LEU A 125 5.37 71.61 6.37
N ARG A 126 6.53 70.95 6.23
CA ARG A 126 7.20 70.23 7.34
C ARG A 126 7.72 71.23 8.39
N PRO A 127 7.60 70.94 9.70
CA PRO A 127 8.31 71.69 10.72
C PRO A 127 9.81 71.35 10.73
N TYR A 128 10.62 72.41 10.67
CA TYR A 128 12.08 72.37 10.78
C TYR A 128 12.54 72.03 12.20
N HIS A 129 13.61 71.22 12.26
CA HIS A 129 14.41 70.93 13.44
C HIS A 129 14.99 72.21 14.08
N LYS A 130 15.00 72.27 15.42
CA LYS A 130 15.98 73.06 16.17
C LYS A 130 16.72 72.16 17.17
N THR A 131 18.03 72.32 17.11
CA THR A 131 19.12 71.62 17.76
C THR A 131 19.20 71.89 19.27
N GLN A 132 19.69 70.88 20.00
CA GLN A 132 20.27 70.99 21.35
C GLN A 132 21.41 72.01 21.41
N THR A 133 21.52 72.75 22.51
CA THR A 133 22.83 73.20 23.03
C THR A 133 22.73 73.49 24.53
N LEU A 134 23.58 72.77 25.29
CA LEU A 134 24.07 72.93 26.67
C LEU A 134 23.07 73.21 27.81
#